data_AF-W6RBS2-F1
#
_entry.id   AF-W6RBS2-F1
#
_cell.length_a   1.000
_cell.length_b   1.000
_cell.length_c   1.000
_cell.angle_alpha   90.00
_cell.angle_beta   90.00
_cell.angle_gamma   90.00
#
_symmetry.space_group_name_H-M   'P 1'
#
loop_
_entity.id
_entity.type
_entity.pdbx_description
1 polymer ?
#
loop_
_entity_poly.entity_id
_entity_poly.type
_entity_poly.pdbx_seq_one_letter_code
_entity_poly.pdbx_strand_id
1 'polypeptide(L)'
;MKTPVDLYTPSARRYNGLPEIDYPFHDRDALVTNCRRICIYRKKINISTVLAGQKLGIKEVDDGIWLVSFMHYDLGDIDLEQRTLQTIDNPFGTRLSPMC
;
A
#
# COMPACT_ATOMS: atom_id res chain seq x y z
N MET A 1 34.62 6.75 -19.17
CA MET A 1 33.43 6.32 -18.40
C MET A 1 32.22 6.95 -19.07
N LYS A 2 31.23 6.18 -19.51
CA LYS A 2 30.00 6.76 -20.10
C LYS A 2 29.10 7.25 -18.98
N THR A 3 28.50 8.42 -19.15
CA THR A 3 27.55 8.97 -18.19
C THR A 3 26.14 8.43 -18.48
N PRO A 4 25.21 8.45 -17.51
CA PRO A 4 23.85 7.94 -17.71
C PRO A 4 23.13 8.60 -18.89
N VAL A 5 23.36 9.89 -19.14
CA VAL A 5 22.75 10.60 -20.28
C VAL A 5 23.28 10.11 -21.63
N ASP A 6 24.47 9.52 -21.68
CA ASP A 6 25.04 8.90 -22.88
C ASP A 6 24.43 7.52 -23.18
N LEU A 7 23.72 6.92 -22.21
CA LEU A 7 23.15 5.57 -22.29
C LEU A 7 21.63 5.57 -22.40
N TYR A 8 20.95 6.54 -21.79
CA TYR A 8 19.50 6.60 -21.73
C TYR A 8 18.92 7.67 -22.64
N THR A 9 18.04 7.26 -23.55
CA THR A 9 17.22 8.18 -24.38
C THR A 9 15.83 8.34 -23.73
N PRO A 10 15.24 9.55 -23.71
CA PRO A 10 13.88 9.74 -23.22
C PRO A 10 12.89 8.81 -23.93
N SER A 11 12.01 8.19 -23.15
CA SER A 11 10.94 7.36 -23.72
C SER A 11 9.99 8.21 -24.57
N ALA A 12 9.68 7.75 -25.78
CA ALA A 12 8.66 8.38 -26.63
C ALA A 12 7.24 8.18 -26.07
N ARG A 13 7.05 7.26 -25.13
CA ARG A 13 5.74 6.98 -24.52
C ARG A 13 5.40 8.09 -23.53
N ARG A 14 4.29 8.79 -23.77
CA ARG A 14 3.75 9.77 -22.81
C ARG A 14 3.35 9.07 -21.51
N TYR A 15 3.81 9.62 -20.39
CA TYR A 15 3.40 9.18 -19.08
C TYR A 15 2.07 9.85 -18.71
N ASN A 16 1.02 9.05 -18.52
CA ASN A 16 -0.33 9.54 -18.24
C ASN A 16 -0.63 9.65 -16.73
N GLY A 17 0.39 9.47 -15.88
CA GLY A 17 0.19 9.37 -14.43
C GLY A 17 -0.19 7.95 -13.98
N LEU A 18 -0.43 7.82 -12.68
CA LEU A 18 -0.93 6.58 -12.08
C LEU A 18 -2.46 6.52 -12.24
N PRO A 19 -3.03 5.35 -12.54
CA PRO A 19 -4.47 5.17 -12.55
C PRO A 19 -5.03 5.34 -11.12
N GLU A 20 -6.32 5.69 -11.03
CA GLU A 20 -7.01 5.65 -9.75
C GLU A 20 -7.11 4.19 -9.27
N ILE A 21 -6.83 3.97 -7.99
CA ILE A 21 -6.87 2.65 -7.36
C ILE A 21 -8.26 2.42 -6.78
N ASP A 22 -8.86 1.28 -7.12
CA ASP A 22 -10.14 0.82 -6.60
C ASP A 22 -10.01 -0.60 -6.03
N TYR A 23 -10.82 -0.92 -5.02
CA TYR A 23 -10.77 -2.18 -4.27
C TYR A 23 -12.15 -2.87 -4.24
N PRO A 24 -12.67 -3.35 -5.38
CA PRO A 24 -14.03 -3.90 -5.48
C PRO A 24 -14.25 -5.22 -4.74
N PHE A 25 -13.17 -5.93 -4.37
CA PHE A 25 -13.22 -7.21 -3.66
C PHE A 25 -12.95 -7.06 -2.15
N HIS A 26 -12.72 -5.84 -1.69
CA HIS A 26 -12.54 -5.51 -0.29
C HIS A 26 -13.85 -4.99 0.27
N ASP A 27 -14.07 -5.18 1.56
CA ASP A 27 -15.30 -4.71 2.19
C ASP A 27 -15.36 -3.18 2.18
N ARG A 28 -14.19 -2.52 2.27
CA ARG A 28 -14.02 -1.07 2.36
C ARG A 28 -12.69 -0.61 1.80
N ASP A 29 -12.62 0.66 1.43
CA ASP A 29 -11.37 1.39 1.25
C ASP A 29 -11.18 2.42 2.38
N ALA A 30 -9.92 2.71 2.73
CA ALA A 30 -9.59 3.81 3.62
C ALA A 30 -8.38 4.59 3.11
N LEU A 31 -8.49 5.92 3.19
CA LEU A 31 -7.41 6.82 2.86
C LEU A 31 -6.46 6.98 4.05
N VAL A 32 -5.18 6.75 3.82
CA VAL A 32 -4.15 7.00 4.83
C VAL A 32 -3.92 8.50 4.91
N THR A 33 -4.21 9.05 6.09
CA THR A 33 -3.98 10.47 6.34
C THR A 33 -2.49 10.78 6.44
N ASN A 34 -2.12 12.05 6.28
CA ASN A 34 -0.74 12.52 6.46
C ASN A 34 -0.16 12.22 7.85
N CYS A 35 -1.01 11.93 8.84
CA CYS A 35 -0.57 11.48 10.16
C CYS A 35 -0.28 9.97 10.24
N ARG A 36 -0.15 9.27 9.10
CA ARG A 36 0.21 7.84 8.95
C ARG A 36 -0.83 6.86 9.48
N ARG A 37 -2.07 7.33 9.61
CA ARG A 37 -3.14 6.58 10.25
C ARG A 37 -4.33 6.47 9.35
N ILE A 38 -5.04 5.36 9.48
CA ILE A 38 -6.38 5.17 8.95
C ILE A 38 -7.39 5.25 10.09
N CYS A 39 -8.56 5.79 9.79
CA CYS A 39 -9.67 5.91 10.74
C CYS A 39 -10.76 4.92 10.33
N ILE A 40 -10.94 3.87 11.11
CA ILE A 40 -11.92 2.80 10.85
C ILE A 40 -12.63 2.49 12.17
N TYR A 41 -13.96 2.33 12.13
CA TYR A 41 -14.79 2.07 13.32
C TYR A 41 -14.52 3.03 14.50
N ARG A 42 -14.29 4.32 14.22
CA ARG A 42 -13.93 5.35 15.23
C ARG A 42 -12.60 5.07 15.96
N LYS A 43 -11.80 4.11 15.49
CA LYS A 43 -10.45 3.81 15.95
C LYS A 43 -9.43 4.39 14.99
N LYS A 44 -8.29 4.81 15.54
CA LYS A 44 -7.13 5.29 14.79
C LYS A 44 -6.09 4.17 14.78
N ILE A 45 -5.81 3.63 13.61
CA ILE A 45 -4.84 2.54 13.43
C ILE A 45 -3.58 3.12 12.79
N ASN A 46 -2.42 2.76 13.34
CA ASN A 46 -1.13 3.20 12.79
C ASN A 46 -0.73 2.29 11.62
N ILE A 47 -0.44 2.90 10.46
CA ILE A 47 0.04 2.22 9.25
C ILE A 47 1.50 2.64 9.01
N SER A 48 1.76 3.52 8.06
CA SER A 48 3.09 4.00 7.70
C SER A 48 2.99 5.35 7.02
N THR A 49 4.06 6.14 7.11
CA THR A 49 4.15 7.43 6.43
C THR A 49 4.29 7.31 4.93
N VAL A 50 4.81 6.18 4.44
CA VAL A 50 5.07 5.95 3.02
C VAL A 50 3.76 5.84 2.23
N LEU A 51 2.68 5.44 2.89
CA LEU A 51 1.36 5.28 2.29
C LEU A 51 0.48 6.52 2.45
N ALA A 52 0.98 7.63 3.00
CA ALA A 52 0.19 8.85 3.17
C ALA A 52 -0.41 9.34 1.83
N GLY A 53 -1.70 9.65 1.83
CA GLY A 53 -2.46 10.05 0.65
C GLY A 53 -2.91 8.91 -0.25
N GLN A 54 -2.57 7.65 0.06
CA GLN A 54 -3.00 6.48 -0.70
C GLN A 54 -4.27 5.86 -0.12
N LYS A 55 -5.10 5.26 -0.98
CA LYS A 55 -6.22 4.41 -0.60
C LYS A 55 -5.72 2.98 -0.36
N LEU A 56 -6.13 2.38 0.75
CA LEU A 56 -5.89 0.98 1.08
C LEU A 56 -7.20 0.22 1.04
N GLY A 57 -7.17 -1.01 0.54
CA GLY A 57 -8.28 -1.95 0.66
C GLY A 57 -8.26 -2.59 2.04
N ILE A 58 -9.43 -2.72 2.66
CA ILE A 58 -9.63 -3.34 3.97
C ILE A 58 -10.68 -4.44 3.84
N LYS A 59 -10.32 -5.63 4.31
CA LYS A 59 -11.18 -6.80 4.28
C LYS A 59 -11.22 -7.48 5.64
N GLU A 60 -12.41 -7.81 6.13
CA GLU A 60 -12.57 -8.60 7.35
C GLU A 60 -12.20 -10.05 7.05
N VAL A 61 -11.22 -10.58 7.79
CA VAL A 61 -10.78 -11.97 7.64
C VAL A 61 -11.19 -12.84 8.82
N ASP A 62 -11.34 -12.23 10.00
CA ASP A 62 -11.85 -12.86 11.22
C ASP A 62 -12.45 -11.80 12.15
N ASP A 63 -13.13 -12.20 13.22
CA ASP A 63 -13.81 -11.28 14.16
C ASP A 63 -12.81 -10.31 14.80
N GLY A 64 -12.88 -9.04 14.38
CA GLY A 64 -11.97 -7.99 14.84
C GLY A 64 -10.58 -7.97 14.15
N ILE A 65 -10.34 -8.86 13.18
CA ILE A 65 -9.09 -8.94 12.40
C ILE A 65 -9.35 -8.54 10.95
N TRP A 66 -8.59 -7.54 10.50
CA TRP A 66 -8.80 -6.87 9.22
C TRP A 66 -7.54 -6.90 8.36
N LEU A 67 -7.60 -7.57 7.22
CA LEU A 67 -6.54 -7.57 6.22
C LEU A 67 -6.48 -6.19 5.53
N VAL A 68 -5.26 -5.67 5.39
CA VAL A 68 -4.97 -4.46 4.65
C VAL A 68 -4.20 -4.79 3.39
N SER A 69 -4.71 -4.35 2.25
CA SER A 69 -4.04 -4.50 0.97
C SER A 69 -3.75 -3.13 0.34
N PHE A 70 -2.60 -3.04 -0.32
CA PHE A 70 -2.27 -1.94 -1.21
C PHE A 70 -2.07 -2.48 -2.63
N MET A 71 -2.92 -2.02 -3.56
CA MET A 71 -2.99 -2.55 -4.92
C MET A 71 -3.24 -4.06 -4.93
N HIS A 72 -2.25 -4.85 -5.38
CA HIS A 72 -2.30 -6.30 -5.45
C HIS A 72 -1.49 -6.99 -4.34
N TYR A 73 -1.03 -6.21 -3.35
CA TYR A 73 -0.16 -6.70 -2.28
C TYR A 73 -0.86 -6.57 -0.94
N ASP A 74 -0.92 -7.67 -0.23
CA ASP A 74 -1.37 -7.69 1.16
C ASP A 74 -0.25 -7.17 2.03
N LEU A 75 -0.51 -6.16 2.86
CA LEU A 75 0.47 -5.57 3.76
C LEU A 75 0.52 -6.31 5.09
N GLY A 76 -0.64 -6.83 5.52
CA GLY A 76 -0.79 -7.53 6.77
C GLY A 76 -2.15 -7.29 7.41
N ASP A 77 -2.28 -7.78 8.64
CA ASP A 77 -3.54 -7.80 9.38
C ASP A 77 -3.55 -6.73 10.47
N ILE A 78 -4.70 -6.09 10.67
CA ILE A 78 -4.95 -5.18 11.78
C ILE A 78 -5.83 -5.87 12.79
N ASP A 79 -5.37 -5.87 14.02
CA ASP A 79 -6.20 -6.14 15.19
C ASP A 79 -6.81 -4.82 15.70
N LEU A 80 -8.15 -4.75 15.77
CA LEU A 80 -8.87 -3.57 16.26
C LEU A 80 -8.62 -3.25 17.74
N GLU A 81 -8.15 -4.19 18.54
CA GLU A 81 -7.74 -3.96 19.93
C GLU A 81 -6.35 -3.33 20.00
N GLN A 82 -5.38 -3.92 19.29
CA GLN A 82 -3.97 -3.47 19.29
C GLN A 82 -3.76 -2.16 18.50
N ARG A 83 -4.63 -1.88 17.51
CA ARG A 83 -4.57 -0.67 16.64
C ARG A 83 -3.24 -0.52 15.88
N THR A 84 -2.60 -1.65 15.61
CA THR A 84 -1.33 -1.75 14.88
C THR A 84 -1.50 -2.75 13.74
N LEU A 85 -0.78 -2.50 12.66
CA LEU A 85 -0.65 -3.43 11.55
C LEU A 85 0.41 -4.48 11.89
N GLN A 86 0.02 -5.76 11.88
CA GLN A 86 0.92 -6.89 11.90
C GLN A 86 1.30 -7.21 10.45
N THR A 87 2.54 -6.90 10.09
CA THR A 87 3.03 -7.09 8.73
C THR A 87 3.27 -8.56 8.43
N ILE A 88 2.92 -8.98 7.22
CA ILE A 88 3.36 -10.29 6.71
C ILE A 88 4.85 -10.26 6.34
N ASP A 89 5.54 -11.40 6.45
CA ASP A 89 7.00 -11.52 6.31
C ASP A 89 7.54 -10.91 5.00
N ASN A 90 6.81 -11.08 3.90
CA ASN A 90 7.19 -10.49 2.63
C ASN A 90 5.95 -10.20 1.76
N PRO A 91 5.45 -8.95 1.75
CA PRO A 91 4.27 -8.60 0.98
C PRO A 91 4.50 -8.65 -0.54
N PHE A 92 5.76 -8.66 -1.01
CA PHE A 92 6.11 -8.63 -2.42
C PHE A 92 6.65 -9.96 -2.97
N GLY A 93 6.86 -10.96 -2.12
CA GLY A 93 7.45 -12.25 -2.50
C GLY A 93 8.82 -12.11 -3.20
N THR A 94 9.15 -13.06 -4.08
CA THR A 94 10.39 -13.07 -4.88
C THR A 94 10.31 -12.15 -6.12
N ARG A 95 9.21 -11.40 -6.31
CA ARG A 95 8.95 -10.62 -7.53
C ARG A 95 9.74 -9.30 -7.62
N LEU A 96 10.47 -8.94 -6.58
CA LEU A 96 11.29 -7.73 -6.59
C LEU A 96 12.67 -8.03 -7.15
N SER A 97 13.01 -7.41 -8.28
CA SER A 97 14.39 -7.32 -8.72
C SER A 97 15.19 -6.56 -7.67
N PRO A 98 16.45 -6.95 -7.38
CA PRO A 98 17.31 -6.14 -6.54
C PRO A 98 17.40 -4.74 -7.15
N MET A 99 17.19 -3.71 -6.33
CA MET A 99 17.48 -2.34 -6.75
C MET A 99 18.99 -2.23 -6.93
N CYS A 100 19.45 -2.11 -8.18
CA CYS A 100 20.83 -1.81 -8.54
C CYS A 100 21.09 -0.30 -8.48
#